data_AF-A0A9W6THJ1-F1
#
_entry.id   AF-A0A9W6THJ1-F1
#
_cell.length_a   1.000
_cell.length_b   1.000
_cell.length_c   1.000
_cell.angle_alpha   90.00
_cell.angle_beta   90.00
_cell.angle_gamma   90.00
#
_symmetry.space_group_name_H-M   'P 1'
#
loop_
_entity.id
_entity.type
_entity.pdbx_description
1 polymer ?
#
loop_
_entity_poly.entity_id
_entity_poly.type
_entity_poly.pdbx_seq_one_letter_code
_entity_poly.pdbx_strand_id
1 'polypeptide(L)'
;MAKKSDELTSIEHGAFATAALQQELAQALEDDRLYKLTDNMKKRAIHTAANYDEFKVTNCCLCKPISQKELRDFSKAERQTNISFKKKTSRKKPASACRFQPTAPALNVPPATAVDFCRNWKRYLETTDAKFRYLKITTTDRLADLFKLDIDSDLVAEIIEVLVASWSQKAADTSPEDPPQAAFALSALEALSQTARFSLILDFFDNHQTEKVRELFNLVETTDDLSTGEQVVLASLKTKFRLG
;
A
#
# COMPACT_ATOMS: atom_id res chain seq x y z
N MET A 1 -37.60 -27.88 32.80
CA MET A 1 -36.33 -27.48 33.44
C MET A 1 -36.07 -26.02 33.07
N ALA A 2 -36.39 -25.11 33.98
CA ALA A 2 -36.35 -23.67 33.75
C ALA A 2 -34.92 -23.13 33.97
N LYS A 3 -34.43 -22.33 33.00
CA LYS A 3 -33.17 -21.59 33.10
C LYS A 3 -33.26 -20.58 34.24
N LYS A 4 -32.42 -20.74 35.25
CA LYS A 4 -32.24 -19.76 36.31
C LYS A 4 -31.41 -18.61 35.74
N SER A 5 -32.06 -17.46 35.57
CA SER A 5 -31.45 -16.19 35.18
C SER A 5 -30.52 -15.73 36.30
N ASP A 6 -29.26 -15.45 35.95
CA ASP A 6 -28.32 -14.71 36.78
C ASP A 6 -28.91 -13.32 37.01
N GLU A 7 -29.39 -13.12 38.24
CA GLU A 7 -29.94 -11.86 38.70
C GLU A 7 -28.75 -10.95 38.98
N LEU A 8 -28.52 -10.02 38.04
CA LEU A 8 -27.59 -8.91 38.21
C LEU A 8 -27.83 -8.26 39.57
N THR A 9 -26.73 -8.09 40.30
CA THR A 9 -26.63 -7.46 41.61
C THR A 9 -27.26 -6.07 41.60
N SER A 10 -28.57 -6.02 41.87
CA SER A 10 -29.32 -4.80 42.06
C SER A 10 -28.88 -4.14 43.37
N ILE A 11 -28.33 -2.93 43.28
CA ILE A 11 -27.87 -2.09 44.39
C ILE A 11 -29.06 -1.65 45.28
N GLU A 12 -30.30 -1.85 44.84
CA GLU A 12 -31.50 -1.33 45.51
C GLU A 12 -32.03 -2.24 46.64
N HIS A 13 -31.55 -3.48 46.77
CA HIS A 13 -31.89 -4.36 47.88
C HIS A 13 -30.59 -4.78 48.55
N GLY A 14 -30.31 -4.27 49.76
CA GLY A 14 -29.03 -4.34 50.49
C GLY A 14 -28.47 -5.73 50.86
N ALA A 15 -28.72 -6.76 50.06
CA ALA A 15 -28.04 -8.04 50.10
C ALA A 15 -26.72 -7.95 49.31
N PHE A 16 -25.68 -7.44 49.97
CA PHE A 16 -24.32 -7.46 49.42
C PHE A 16 -23.75 -8.88 49.53
N ALA A 17 -23.45 -9.51 48.40
CA ALA A 17 -22.82 -10.83 48.38
C ALA A 17 -21.34 -10.72 48.78
N THR A 18 -21.08 -10.59 50.08
CA THR A 18 -19.73 -10.46 50.67
C THR A 18 -18.80 -11.61 50.26
N ALA A 19 -19.34 -12.83 50.14
CA ALA A 19 -18.59 -14.01 49.72
C ALA A 19 -18.10 -13.92 48.26
N ALA A 20 -18.93 -13.40 47.34
CA ALA A 20 -18.55 -13.21 45.95
C ALA A 20 -17.46 -12.12 45.82
N LEU A 21 -17.61 -11.01 46.54
CA LEU A 21 -16.60 -9.96 46.56
C LEU A 21 -15.26 -10.45 47.14
N GLN A 22 -15.30 -11.23 48.22
CA GLN A 22 -14.08 -11.82 48.80
C GLN A 22 -13.36 -12.73 47.81
N GLN A 23 -14.11 -13.50 47.01
CA GLN A 23 -13.56 -14.34 45.97
C GLN A 23 -12.94 -13.53 44.83
N GLU A 24 -13.63 -12.49 44.35
CA GLU A 24 -13.10 -11.59 43.31
C GLU A 24 -11.83 -10.86 43.78
N LEU A 25 -11.81 -10.41 45.04
CA LEU A 25 -10.64 -9.77 45.65
C LEU A 25 -9.47 -10.76 45.74
N ALA A 26 -9.72 -11.99 46.21
CA ALA A 26 -8.70 -13.03 46.26
C ALA A 26 -8.13 -13.37 44.87
N GLN A 27 -8.99 -13.46 43.85
CA GLN A 27 -8.58 -13.68 42.47
C GLN A 27 -7.71 -12.53 41.95
N ALA A 28 -8.12 -11.28 42.19
CA ALA A 28 -7.38 -10.10 41.76
C ALA A 28 -5.98 -10.01 42.40
N LEU A 29 -5.86 -10.41 43.67
CA LEU A 29 -4.55 -10.48 44.35
C LEU A 29 -3.63 -11.54 43.73
N GLU A 30 -4.17 -12.70 43.38
CA GLU A 30 -3.37 -13.76 42.73
C GLU A 30 -2.95 -13.35 41.32
N ASP A 31 -3.85 -12.73 40.55
CA ASP A 31 -3.54 -12.23 39.21
C ASP A 31 -2.44 -11.15 39.26
N ASP A 32 -2.48 -10.23 40.23
CA ASP A 32 -1.45 -9.20 40.43
C ASP A 32 -0.11 -9.82 40.87
N ARG A 33 -0.15 -10.85 41.72
CA ARG A 33 1.04 -11.63 42.12
C ARG A 33 1.69 -12.31 40.91
N LEU A 34 0.90 -12.98 40.07
CA LEU A 34 1.37 -13.67 38.87
C LEU A 34 1.92 -12.68 37.83
N TYR A 35 1.25 -11.54 37.65
CA TYR A 35 1.71 -10.46 36.79
C TYR A 35 3.08 -9.95 37.23
N LYS A 36 3.23 -9.60 38.50
CA LYS A 36 4.50 -9.11 39.08
C LYS A 36 5.62 -10.14 38.98
N LEU A 37 5.33 -11.42 39.21
CA LEU A 37 6.32 -12.48 39.09
C LEU A 37 6.81 -12.63 37.63
N THR A 38 5.88 -12.59 36.67
CA THR A 38 6.20 -12.68 35.24
C THR A 38 6.97 -11.45 34.77
N ASP A 39 6.55 -10.25 35.15
CA ASP A 39 7.21 -9.00 34.79
C ASP A 39 8.63 -8.91 35.37
N ASN A 40 8.82 -9.29 36.65
CA ASN A 40 10.14 -9.34 37.26
C ASN A 40 11.07 -10.36 36.59
N MET A 41 10.54 -11.52 36.20
CA MET A 41 11.30 -12.53 35.45
C MET A 41 11.72 -12.00 34.07
N LYS A 42 10.81 -11.32 33.35
CA LYS A 42 11.12 -10.67 32.06
C LYS A 42 12.19 -9.60 32.21
N LYS A 43 12.05 -8.71 33.20
CA LYS A 43 13.05 -7.67 33.50
C LYS A 43 14.41 -8.27 33.85
N ARG A 44 14.44 -9.33 34.66
CA ARG A 44 15.68 -10.04 34.98
C ARG A 44 16.33 -10.66 33.74
N ALA A 45 15.53 -11.24 32.83
CA ALA A 45 16.03 -11.82 31.60
C ALA A 45 16.67 -10.77 30.66
N ILE A 46 16.11 -9.55 30.59
CA ILE A 46 16.70 -8.43 29.82
C ILE A 46 18.12 -8.12 30.32
N HIS A 47 18.32 -8.11 31.63
CA HIS A 47 19.62 -7.76 32.22
C HIS A 47 20.62 -8.91 32.32
N THR A 48 20.13 -10.16 32.29
CA THR A 48 21.00 -11.35 32.49
C THR A 48 21.46 -11.96 31.16
N ALA A 49 20.68 -11.83 30.09
CA ALA A 49 21.02 -12.45 28.80
C ALA A 49 22.21 -11.74 28.12
N ALA A 50 23.20 -12.52 27.70
CA ALA A 50 24.39 -11.99 27.02
C ALA A 50 24.19 -11.86 25.50
N ASN A 51 23.25 -12.62 24.93
CA ASN A 51 23.00 -12.67 23.48
C ASN A 51 21.50 -12.71 23.16
N TYR A 52 21.11 -12.21 21.99
CA TYR A 52 19.70 -12.07 21.59
C TYR A 52 18.96 -13.41 21.48
N ASP A 53 19.64 -14.46 21.05
CA ASP A 53 19.04 -15.81 20.94
C ASP A 53 18.70 -16.42 22.30
N GLU A 54 19.51 -16.13 23.33
CA GLU A 54 19.27 -16.55 24.72
C GLU A 54 18.04 -15.83 25.29
N PHE A 55 17.95 -14.52 25.02
CA PHE A 55 16.80 -13.70 25.42
C PHE A 55 15.48 -14.15 24.77
N LYS A 56 15.52 -14.54 23.49
CA LYS A 56 14.33 -14.99 22.74
C LYS A 56 13.69 -16.24 23.33
N VAL A 57 14.50 -17.19 23.82
CA VAL A 57 14.00 -18.42 24.47
C VAL A 57 13.29 -18.07 25.78
N THR A 58 13.86 -17.20 26.62
CA THR A 58 13.24 -16.86 27.92
C THR A 58 11.92 -16.08 27.77
N ASN A 59 11.80 -15.19 26.78
CA ASN A 59 10.60 -14.39 26.57
C ASN A 59 9.46 -15.14 25.84
N CYS A 60 9.80 -16.01 24.87
CA CYS A 60 8.81 -16.73 24.07
C CYS A 60 8.35 -18.05 24.70
N CYS A 61 9.11 -18.68 25.61
CA CYS A 61 8.78 -20.02 26.10
C CYS A 61 7.63 -20.07 27.12
N LEU A 62 7.25 -18.95 27.75
CA LEU A 62 6.11 -18.94 28.69
C LEU A 62 4.83 -18.31 28.14
N CYS A 63 4.92 -17.55 27.05
CA CYS A 63 3.74 -16.94 26.45
C CYS A 63 3.12 -17.95 25.47
N LYS A 64 2.07 -18.65 25.89
CA LYS A 64 1.29 -19.47 24.96
C LYS A 64 0.73 -18.56 23.86
N PRO A 65 0.83 -18.96 22.58
CA PRO A 65 0.17 -18.22 21.51
C PRO A 65 -1.32 -18.13 21.82
N ILE A 66 -1.86 -16.91 21.77
CA ILE A 66 -3.26 -16.63 22.11
C ILE A 66 -4.14 -17.52 21.25
N SER A 67 -5.00 -18.30 21.91
CA SER A 67 -5.85 -19.24 21.19
C SER A 67 -6.99 -18.49 20.49
N GLN A 68 -7.50 -19.04 19.38
CA GLN A 68 -8.65 -18.47 18.68
C GLN A 68 -9.91 -18.40 19.56
N LYS A 69 -9.99 -19.23 20.62
CA LYS A 69 -11.06 -19.18 21.62
C LYS A 69 -10.95 -17.94 22.50
N GLU A 70 -9.75 -17.67 23.02
CA GLU A 70 -9.47 -16.46 23.82
C GLU A 70 -9.72 -15.19 23.00
N LEU A 71 -9.29 -15.15 21.73
CA LEU A 71 -9.60 -14.04 20.80
C LEU A 71 -11.10 -13.80 20.61
N ARG A 72 -11.91 -14.87 20.61
CA ARG A 72 -13.38 -14.76 20.56
C ARG A 72 -13.98 -14.34 21.89
N ASP A 73 -13.34 -14.64 23.02
CA ASP A 73 -13.81 -14.22 24.33
C ASP A 73 -13.50 -12.74 24.59
N PHE A 74 -12.35 -12.23 24.12
CA PHE A 74 -12.07 -10.79 24.08
C PHE A 74 -13.04 -9.99 23.19
N SER A 75 -13.57 -10.60 22.13
CA SER A 75 -14.55 -9.96 21.24
C SER A 75 -16.00 -10.04 21.74
N LYS A 76 -16.28 -10.90 22.73
CA LYS A 76 -17.58 -11.00 23.41
C LYS A 76 -17.76 -9.98 24.52
N ALA A 77 -16.70 -9.28 24.95
CA ALA A 77 -16.85 -8.06 25.72
C ALA A 77 -17.60 -7.08 24.80
N GLU A 78 -18.92 -7.04 24.96
CA GLU A 78 -19.83 -6.14 24.29
C GLU A 78 -19.27 -4.75 24.51
N ARG A 79 -18.55 -4.26 23.50
CA ARG A 79 -18.05 -2.89 23.50
C ARG A 79 -19.29 -2.05 23.68
N GLN A 80 -19.50 -1.53 24.88
CA GLN A 80 -20.55 -0.58 25.17
C GLN A 80 -20.20 0.70 24.41
N THR A 81 -20.47 0.69 23.11
CA THR A 81 -20.45 1.86 22.28
C THR A 81 -21.52 2.79 22.82
N ASN A 82 -21.14 4.05 23.03
CA ASN A 82 -21.96 5.08 23.68
C ASN A 82 -23.46 4.97 23.41
N ILE A 83 -24.22 5.11 24.49
CA ILE A 83 -25.68 4.99 24.66
C ILE A 83 -26.52 5.92 23.76
N SER A 84 -25.88 6.77 22.94
CA SER A 84 -26.50 7.80 22.11
C SER A 84 -26.72 7.40 20.64
N PHE A 85 -26.24 6.24 20.17
CA PHE A 85 -26.40 5.85 18.77
C PHE A 85 -27.71 5.08 18.51
N LYS A 86 -28.83 5.80 18.33
CA LYS A 86 -30.10 5.23 17.85
C LYS A 86 -30.06 5.04 16.33
N LYS A 87 -29.58 3.89 15.84
CA LYS A 87 -29.69 3.54 14.42
C LYS A 87 -31.15 3.12 14.12
N LYS A 88 -31.86 3.88 13.30
CA LYS A 88 -33.17 3.48 12.76
C LYS A 88 -32.99 2.21 11.93
N THR A 89 -33.64 1.12 12.33
CA THR A 89 -33.54 -0.18 11.67
C THR A 89 -34.58 -0.31 10.55
N SER A 90 -34.24 0.12 9.34
CA SER A 90 -34.89 -0.42 8.13
C SER A 90 -33.99 -1.54 7.58
N ARG A 91 -34.19 -2.76 8.10
CA ARG A 91 -33.44 -3.96 7.70
C ARG A 91 -33.98 -4.45 6.34
N LYS A 92 -33.41 -3.98 5.22
CA LYS A 92 -33.37 -4.81 4.00
C LYS A 92 -32.21 -5.79 4.17
N LYS A 93 -32.47 -7.09 4.04
CA LYS A 93 -31.45 -8.15 4.08
C LYS A 93 -30.42 -7.89 2.96
N PRO A 94 -29.11 -7.74 3.24
CA PRO A 94 -28.12 -7.90 2.20
C PRO A 94 -27.92 -9.41 2.01
N ALA A 95 -28.36 -9.90 0.86
CA ALA A 95 -27.91 -11.18 0.35
C ALA A 95 -26.42 -11.09 0.02
N SER A 96 -25.70 -12.17 0.33
CA SER A 96 -24.33 -12.50 -0.07
C SER A 96 -23.22 -11.57 0.42
N ALA A 97 -22.19 -12.23 0.97
CA ALA A 97 -20.88 -11.69 1.26
C ALA A 97 -20.44 -10.62 0.25
N CYS A 98 -20.05 -9.44 0.76
CA CYS A 98 -19.10 -8.57 0.07
C CYS A 98 -17.78 -9.36 -0.10
N ARG A 99 -17.71 -10.21 -1.13
CA ARG A 99 -16.46 -10.35 -1.86
C ARG A 99 -16.24 -8.97 -2.47
N PHE A 100 -15.25 -8.24 -1.97
CA PHE A 100 -14.58 -7.23 -2.75
C PHE A 100 -13.96 -7.95 -3.96
N GLN A 101 -14.75 -8.19 -5.00
CA GLN A 101 -14.20 -8.34 -6.33
C GLN A 101 -14.03 -6.91 -6.83
N PRO A 102 -12.79 -6.45 -7.09
CA PRO A 102 -12.61 -5.25 -7.86
C PRO A 102 -13.30 -5.52 -9.20
N THR A 103 -14.37 -4.78 -9.51
CA THR A 103 -14.88 -4.71 -10.88
C THR A 103 -13.67 -4.46 -11.77
N ALA A 104 -13.45 -5.32 -12.77
CA ALA A 104 -12.34 -5.15 -13.69
C ALA A 104 -12.40 -3.71 -14.23
N PRO A 105 -11.38 -2.88 -13.97
CA PRO A 105 -11.41 -1.49 -14.40
C PRO A 105 -11.47 -1.46 -15.91
N ALA A 106 -12.27 -0.56 -16.48
CA ALA A 106 -12.31 -0.35 -17.91
C ALA A 106 -10.95 0.21 -18.35
N LEU A 107 -10.08 -0.64 -18.91
CA LEU A 107 -8.73 -0.27 -19.37
C LEU A 107 -8.74 0.76 -20.53
N ASN A 108 -9.92 0.99 -21.11
CA ASN A 108 -10.15 1.99 -22.16
C ASN A 108 -10.49 3.38 -21.59
N VAL A 109 -10.55 3.53 -20.25
CA VAL A 109 -10.86 4.79 -19.57
C VAL A 109 -9.61 5.27 -18.84
N PRO A 110 -9.25 6.56 -18.93
CA PRO A 110 -8.07 7.06 -18.23
C PRO A 110 -8.25 6.96 -16.70
N PRO A 111 -7.19 6.68 -15.95
CA PRO A 111 -7.27 6.49 -14.51
C PRO A 111 -7.70 7.77 -13.80
N ALA A 112 -8.48 7.60 -12.73
CA ALA A 112 -8.94 8.70 -11.89
C ALA A 112 -7.86 9.12 -10.86
N THR A 113 -7.10 8.14 -10.36
CA THR A 113 -6.13 8.34 -9.27
C THR A 113 -4.80 7.64 -9.59
N ALA A 114 -3.69 8.13 -9.06
CA ALA A 114 -2.37 7.48 -9.18
C ALA A 114 -2.38 6.02 -8.72
N VAL A 115 -3.10 5.72 -7.63
CA VAL A 115 -3.26 4.34 -7.12
C VAL A 115 -3.99 3.44 -8.13
N ASP A 116 -5.00 3.98 -8.84
CA ASP A 116 -5.69 3.24 -9.89
C ASP A 116 -4.77 3.01 -11.08
N PHE A 117 -3.92 3.99 -11.44
CA PHE A 117 -2.89 3.82 -12.46
C PHE A 117 -1.94 2.68 -12.08
N CYS A 118 -1.31 2.73 -10.90
CA CYS A 118 -0.35 1.72 -10.45
C CYS A 118 -0.99 0.33 -10.37
N ARG A 119 -2.24 0.25 -9.88
CA ARG A 119 -2.99 -1.02 -9.82
C ARG A 119 -3.27 -1.56 -11.22
N ASN A 120 -3.72 -0.72 -12.14
CA ASN A 120 -4.03 -1.11 -13.51
C ASN A 120 -2.75 -1.59 -14.23
N TRP A 121 -1.66 -0.84 -14.06
CA TRP A 121 -0.35 -1.12 -14.59
C TRP A 121 0.22 -2.46 -14.13
N LYS A 122 0.25 -2.72 -12.81
CA LYS A 122 0.85 -3.94 -12.25
C LYS A 122 -0.05 -5.18 -12.36
N ARG A 123 -1.39 -5.04 -12.41
CA ARG A 123 -2.32 -6.19 -12.34
C ARG A 123 -2.97 -6.60 -13.66
N TYR A 124 -3.18 -5.66 -14.59
CA TYR A 124 -3.99 -5.92 -15.78
C TYR A 124 -3.25 -5.71 -17.10
N LEU A 125 -2.07 -5.09 -17.08
CA LEU A 125 -1.26 -4.83 -18.26
C LEU A 125 -0.02 -5.74 -18.27
N GLU A 126 -0.15 -6.91 -18.88
CA GLU A 126 0.95 -7.89 -18.97
C GLU A 126 1.84 -7.63 -20.20
N THR A 127 1.27 -7.16 -21.30
CA THR A 127 2.01 -6.90 -22.54
C THR A 127 2.50 -5.47 -22.64
N THR A 128 3.71 -5.30 -23.17
CA THR A 128 4.34 -3.99 -23.38
C THR A 128 3.51 -3.07 -24.28
N ASP A 129 2.90 -3.64 -25.33
CA ASP A 129 1.99 -2.90 -26.23
C ASP A 129 0.72 -2.39 -25.49
N ALA A 130 0.12 -3.21 -24.62
CA ALA A 130 -1.02 -2.77 -23.82
C ALA A 130 -0.64 -1.66 -22.82
N LYS A 131 0.56 -1.74 -22.22
CA LYS A 131 1.12 -0.68 -21.37
C LYS A 131 1.30 0.63 -22.15
N PHE A 132 1.83 0.56 -23.36
CA PHE A 132 2.02 1.73 -24.22
C PHE A 132 0.68 2.36 -24.64
N ARG A 133 -0.29 1.54 -25.07
CA ARG A 133 -1.65 2.02 -25.38
C ARG A 133 -2.32 2.69 -24.19
N TYR A 134 -2.17 2.12 -23.00
CA TYR A 134 -2.70 2.70 -21.77
C TYR A 134 -2.02 4.03 -21.40
N LEU A 135 -0.71 4.16 -21.67
CA LEU A 135 0.03 5.41 -21.49
C LEU A 135 -0.48 6.50 -22.44
N LYS A 136 -0.74 6.16 -23.72
CA LYS A 136 -1.38 7.08 -24.68
C LYS A 136 -2.76 7.56 -24.21
N ILE A 137 -3.61 6.66 -23.70
CA ILE A 137 -4.95 6.99 -23.17
C ILE A 137 -4.84 7.94 -21.96
N THR A 138 -3.84 7.74 -21.10
CA THR A 138 -3.67 8.56 -19.89
C THR A 138 -3.22 9.98 -20.21
N THR A 139 -2.57 10.21 -21.36
CA THR A 139 -1.99 11.51 -21.79
C THR A 139 -0.86 11.97 -20.86
N THR A 140 0.13 12.66 -21.41
CA THR A 140 1.32 13.12 -20.68
C THR A 140 1.00 14.17 -19.63
N ASP A 141 0.06 15.08 -19.90
CA ASP A 141 -0.31 16.15 -18.97
C ASP A 141 -0.97 15.60 -17.69
N ARG A 142 -1.86 14.61 -17.85
CA ARG A 142 -2.49 13.98 -16.69
C ARG A 142 -1.50 13.10 -15.93
N LEU A 143 -0.49 12.54 -16.60
CA LEU A 143 0.56 11.79 -15.93
C LEU A 143 1.32 12.69 -14.95
N ALA A 144 1.65 13.92 -15.36
CA ALA A 144 2.25 14.91 -14.47
C ALA A 144 1.33 15.21 -13.28
N ASP A 145 0.03 15.45 -13.52
CA ASP A 145 -0.97 15.75 -12.48
C ASP A 145 -1.17 14.62 -11.47
N LEU A 146 -1.22 13.38 -11.94
CA LEU A 146 -1.44 12.20 -11.09
C LEU A 146 -0.25 11.97 -10.15
N PHE A 147 0.97 12.22 -10.64
CA PHE A 147 2.21 11.88 -9.94
C PHE A 147 2.95 13.10 -9.37
N LYS A 148 2.33 14.29 -9.30
CA LYS A 148 2.94 15.52 -8.74
C LYS A 148 3.65 15.29 -7.39
N LEU A 149 3.00 14.52 -6.52
CA LEU A 149 3.46 14.25 -5.15
C LEU A 149 4.64 13.28 -5.11
N ASP A 150 4.44 12.06 -5.65
CA ASP A 150 5.43 11.00 -5.61
C ASP A 150 5.12 9.94 -6.67
N ILE A 151 6.16 9.27 -7.16
CA ILE A 151 6.06 8.13 -8.06
C ILE A 151 7.11 7.09 -7.67
N ASP A 152 6.72 5.82 -7.79
CA ASP A 152 7.60 4.68 -7.48
C ASP A 152 8.72 4.58 -8.52
N SER A 153 9.95 4.33 -8.08
CA SER A 153 11.13 4.24 -8.96
C SER A 153 10.97 3.15 -10.02
N ASP A 154 10.50 1.98 -9.59
CA ASP A 154 10.23 0.84 -10.46
C ASP A 154 9.21 1.20 -11.55
N LEU A 155 8.20 2.01 -11.21
CA LEU A 155 7.18 2.42 -12.17
C LEU A 155 7.76 3.35 -13.24
N VAL A 156 8.64 4.28 -12.86
CA VAL A 156 9.32 5.16 -13.83
C VAL A 156 10.21 4.35 -14.76
N ALA A 157 10.98 3.41 -14.21
CA ALA A 157 11.83 2.52 -15.00
C ALA A 157 11.01 1.66 -15.99
N GLU A 158 9.89 1.09 -15.54
CA GLU A 158 8.98 0.34 -16.40
C GLU A 158 8.37 1.21 -17.52
N ILE A 159 8.01 2.47 -17.23
CA ILE A 159 7.49 3.40 -18.24
C ILE A 159 8.56 3.66 -19.32
N ILE A 160 9.81 3.88 -18.91
CA ILE A 160 10.94 4.09 -19.83
C ILE A 160 11.18 2.84 -20.69
N GLU A 161 11.13 1.65 -20.09
CA GLU A 161 11.28 0.39 -20.82
C GLU A 161 10.17 0.19 -21.86
N VAL A 162 8.91 0.49 -21.50
CA VAL A 162 7.77 0.45 -22.43
C VAL A 162 7.96 1.44 -23.57
N LEU A 163 8.47 2.64 -23.28
CA LEU A 163 8.82 3.61 -24.32
C LEU A 163 9.87 3.01 -25.25
N VAL A 164 11.05 2.60 -24.77
CA VAL A 164 12.11 2.01 -25.62
C VAL A 164 11.60 0.82 -26.45
N ALA A 165 10.85 -0.09 -25.85
CA ALA A 165 10.31 -1.25 -26.57
C ALA A 165 9.29 -0.86 -27.65
N SER A 166 8.53 0.22 -27.45
CA SER A 166 7.64 0.77 -28.47
C SER A 166 8.39 1.30 -29.69
N TRP A 167 9.65 1.75 -29.55
CA TRP A 167 10.51 2.12 -30.68
C TRP A 167 10.90 0.90 -31.50
N SER A 168 11.27 -0.21 -30.85
CA SER A 168 11.67 -1.44 -31.55
C SER A 168 10.51 -2.10 -32.30
N GLN A 169 9.27 -1.96 -31.82
CA GLN A 169 8.09 -2.58 -32.42
C GLN A 169 7.52 -1.81 -33.63
N LYS A 170 7.73 -0.49 -33.72
CA LYS A 170 7.20 0.34 -34.82
C LYS A 170 7.86 0.09 -36.19
N ALA A 171 8.96 -0.67 -36.26
CA ALA A 171 9.51 -1.10 -37.55
C ALA A 171 8.53 -1.95 -38.39
N ALA A 172 7.44 -2.48 -37.79
CA ALA A 172 6.50 -3.38 -38.48
C ALA A 172 5.09 -2.81 -38.76
N ASP A 173 4.58 -1.84 -38.00
CA ASP A 173 3.19 -1.34 -38.14
C ASP A 173 3.16 0.19 -38.26
N THR A 174 3.18 0.67 -39.51
CA THR A 174 3.05 2.09 -39.82
C THR A 174 1.57 2.45 -39.95
N SER A 175 1.00 3.09 -38.91
CA SER A 175 -0.24 3.87 -39.05
C SER A 175 0.12 5.37 -39.01
N PRO A 176 -0.26 6.17 -40.02
CA PRO A 176 0.23 7.54 -40.23
C PRO A 176 -0.44 8.64 -39.37
N GLU A 177 -1.29 8.28 -38.41
CA GLU A 177 -2.12 9.23 -37.62
C GLU A 177 -1.59 9.51 -36.20
N ASP A 178 -0.50 8.84 -35.77
CA ASP A 178 0.07 9.04 -34.44
C ASP A 178 1.04 10.23 -34.40
N PRO A 179 1.04 11.07 -33.35
CA PRO A 179 2.04 12.12 -33.17
C PRO A 179 3.46 11.53 -33.21
N PRO A 180 4.48 12.33 -33.57
CA PRO A 180 5.86 11.86 -33.60
C PRO A 180 6.19 11.21 -32.25
N GLN A 181 6.52 9.92 -32.29
CA GLN A 181 6.72 9.10 -31.09
C GLN A 181 7.80 9.72 -30.18
N ALA A 182 8.79 10.37 -30.79
CA ALA A 182 9.79 11.18 -30.13
C ALA A 182 9.19 12.32 -29.30
N ALA A 183 8.27 13.11 -29.86
CA ALA A 183 7.58 14.19 -29.14
C ALA A 183 6.76 13.65 -27.96
N PHE A 184 6.09 12.50 -28.15
CA PHE A 184 5.33 11.86 -27.07
C PHE A 184 6.23 11.38 -25.93
N ALA A 185 7.36 10.72 -26.20
CA ALA A 185 8.27 10.33 -25.13
C ALA A 185 8.94 11.52 -24.45
N LEU A 186 9.30 12.57 -25.20
CA LEU A 186 9.82 13.80 -24.59
C LEU A 186 8.80 14.43 -23.64
N SER A 187 7.54 14.52 -24.08
CA SER A 187 6.45 15.03 -23.24
C SER A 187 6.20 14.13 -22.02
N ALA A 188 6.33 12.80 -22.15
CA ALA A 188 6.20 11.86 -21.05
C ALA A 188 7.37 11.96 -20.05
N LEU A 189 8.61 12.05 -20.54
CA LEU A 189 9.80 12.26 -19.72
C LEU A 189 9.76 13.62 -19.01
N GLU A 190 9.26 14.64 -19.69
CA GLU A 190 9.03 15.95 -19.10
C GLU A 190 8.02 15.88 -17.96
N ALA A 191 6.87 15.24 -18.18
CA ALA A 191 5.85 15.02 -17.16
C ALA A 191 6.41 14.27 -15.93
N LEU A 192 7.23 13.25 -16.13
CA LEU A 192 7.89 12.50 -15.05
C LEU A 192 8.93 13.36 -14.31
N SER A 193 9.62 14.26 -15.01
CA SER A 193 10.60 15.16 -14.41
C SER A 193 10.00 16.25 -13.50
N GLN A 194 8.69 16.50 -13.60
CA GLN A 194 7.97 17.49 -12.79
C GLN A 194 7.56 16.95 -11.40
N THR A 195 7.87 15.70 -11.09
CA THR A 195 7.55 15.10 -9.79
C THR A 195 8.43 15.66 -8.68
N ALA A 196 7.85 15.89 -7.48
CA ALA A 196 8.54 16.59 -6.39
C ALA A 196 9.82 15.90 -5.90
N ARG A 197 9.91 14.57 -6.05
CA ARG A 197 11.03 13.73 -5.58
C ARG A 197 11.83 13.09 -6.71
N PHE A 198 11.77 13.67 -7.91
CA PHE A 198 12.41 13.11 -9.11
C PHE A 198 13.90 12.77 -8.93
N SER A 199 14.67 13.64 -8.29
CA SER A 199 16.10 13.38 -8.03
C SER A 199 16.33 12.12 -7.18
N LEU A 200 15.48 11.88 -6.17
CA LEU A 200 15.60 10.70 -5.30
C LEU A 200 15.19 9.43 -6.05
N ILE A 201 14.20 9.53 -6.94
CA ILE A 201 13.79 8.43 -7.81
C ILE A 201 14.96 7.96 -8.68
N LEU A 202 15.71 8.91 -9.26
CA LEU A 202 16.91 8.57 -10.04
C LEU A 202 18.02 7.93 -9.19
N ASP A 203 18.13 8.26 -7.91
CA ASP A 203 19.12 7.64 -7.01
C ASP A 203 18.80 6.16 -6.73
N PHE A 204 17.54 5.74 -6.91
CA PHE A 204 17.12 4.35 -6.79
C PHE A 204 17.22 3.55 -8.09
N PHE A 205 17.74 4.15 -9.17
CA PHE A 205 17.88 3.42 -10.44
C PHE A 205 19.08 2.49 -10.42
N ASP A 206 18.86 1.27 -10.89
CA ASP A 206 19.94 0.33 -11.16
C ASP A 206 20.74 0.73 -12.41
N ASN A 207 21.96 0.20 -12.55
CA ASN A 207 22.79 0.40 -13.74
C ASN A 207 22.08 -0.02 -15.04
N HIS A 208 21.25 -1.07 -14.99
CA HIS A 208 20.45 -1.48 -16.15
C HIS A 208 19.37 -0.46 -16.51
N GLN A 209 18.69 0.10 -15.51
CA GLN A 209 17.62 1.09 -15.72
C GLN A 209 18.20 2.40 -16.25
N THR A 210 19.34 2.84 -15.73
CA THR A 210 20.07 4.03 -16.25
C THR A 210 20.56 3.83 -17.69
N GLU A 211 21.00 2.62 -18.07
CA GLU A 211 21.34 2.30 -19.45
C GLU A 211 20.11 2.40 -20.37
N LYS A 212 18.95 1.92 -19.92
CA LYS A 212 17.68 2.04 -20.66
C LYS A 212 17.26 3.49 -20.86
N VAL A 213 17.47 4.35 -19.87
CA VAL A 213 17.26 5.79 -20.05
C VAL A 213 18.20 6.32 -21.14
N ARG A 214 19.50 6.00 -21.09
CA ARG A 214 20.47 6.45 -22.09
C ARG A 214 20.12 5.96 -23.50
N GLU A 215 19.70 4.70 -23.62
CA GLU A 215 19.21 4.11 -24.87
C GLU A 215 18.03 4.91 -25.43
N LEU A 216 17.06 5.30 -24.59
CA LEU A 216 15.93 6.12 -25.00
C LEU A 216 16.37 7.50 -25.53
N PHE A 217 17.28 8.19 -24.83
CA PHE A 217 17.78 9.49 -25.29
C PHE A 217 18.54 9.38 -26.61
N ASN A 218 19.38 8.34 -26.78
CA ASN A 218 20.09 8.09 -28.04
C ASN A 218 19.12 7.83 -29.21
N LEU A 219 18.05 7.06 -28.96
CA LEU A 219 17.01 6.81 -29.97
C LEU A 219 16.28 8.08 -30.37
N VAL A 220 15.93 8.93 -29.40
CA VAL A 220 15.28 10.22 -29.65
C VAL A 220 16.22 11.17 -30.42
N GLU A 221 17.51 11.22 -30.09
CA GLU A 221 18.50 12.03 -30.83
C GLU A 221 18.74 11.56 -32.25
N THR A 222 18.61 10.26 -32.51
CA THR A 222 18.74 9.71 -33.86
C THR A 222 17.53 10.04 -34.73
N THR A 223 16.40 10.44 -34.12
CA THR A 223 15.19 10.84 -34.85
C THR A 223 15.27 12.34 -35.18
N ASP A 224 15.68 12.67 -36.40
CA ASP A 224 15.97 14.04 -36.88
C ASP A 224 14.73 14.95 -37.06
N ASP A 225 13.53 14.48 -36.67
CA ASP A 225 12.25 15.18 -36.84
C ASP A 225 11.91 16.14 -35.66
N LEU A 226 12.88 16.46 -34.79
CA LEU A 226 12.66 17.28 -33.61
C LEU A 226 12.62 18.77 -33.94
N SER A 227 11.52 19.42 -33.58
CA SER A 227 11.40 20.88 -33.65
C SER A 227 12.40 21.58 -32.73
N THR A 228 12.74 22.83 -33.05
CA THR A 228 13.69 23.63 -32.24
C THR A 228 13.29 23.74 -30.76
N GLY A 229 11.99 23.71 -30.45
CA GLY A 229 11.49 23.71 -29.07
C GLY A 229 11.79 22.39 -28.34
N GLU A 230 11.61 21.26 -29.00
CA GLU A 230 11.84 19.93 -28.43
C GLU A 230 13.33 19.66 -28.18
N GLN A 231 14.22 20.23 -29.00
CA GLN A 231 15.67 20.15 -28.78
C GLN A 231 16.11 20.85 -27.48
N VAL A 232 15.50 22.00 -27.16
CA VAL A 232 15.76 22.72 -25.89
C VAL A 232 15.25 21.90 -24.70
N VAL A 233 14.06 21.30 -24.83
CA VAL A 233 13.50 20.42 -23.79
C VAL A 233 14.39 19.20 -23.59
N LEU A 234 14.87 18.57 -24.66
CA LEU A 234 15.78 17.42 -24.62
C LEU A 234 17.09 17.77 -23.88
N ALA A 235 17.71 18.91 -24.20
CA ALA A 235 18.91 19.37 -23.50
C ALA A 235 18.65 19.59 -22.00
N SER A 236 17.51 20.20 -21.64
CA SER A 236 17.13 20.37 -20.23
C SER A 236 16.89 19.03 -19.53
N LEU A 237 16.25 18.06 -20.20
CA LEU A 237 15.98 16.75 -19.65
C LEU A 237 17.27 15.95 -19.43
N LYS A 238 18.24 15.99 -20.35
CA LYS A 238 19.56 15.36 -20.15
C LYS A 238 20.21 15.81 -18.85
N THR A 239 20.18 17.10 -18.54
CA THR A 239 20.72 17.62 -17.28
C THR A 239 19.95 17.11 -16.06
N LYS A 240 18.61 17.05 -16.13
CA LYS A 240 17.77 16.54 -15.03
C LYS A 240 17.97 15.05 -14.77
N PHE A 241 18.14 14.26 -15.84
CA PHE A 241 18.39 12.82 -15.78
C PHE A 241 19.85 12.46 -15.48
N ARG A 242 20.72 13.46 -15.27
CA ARG A 242 22.17 13.28 -14.99
C ARG A 242 22.89 12.50 -16.10
N LEU A 243 22.45 12.67 -17.34
CA LEU A 243 23.08 12.14 -18.54
C LEU A 243 24.02 13.22 -19.09
N GLY A 244 25.19 13.33 -18.48
CA GLY A 244 26.25 14.27 -18.83
C GLY A 244 27.62 13.64 -18.68
#